data_AF-A0A5K1HX76-F1
#
_entry.id   AF-A0A5K1HX76-F1
#
_cell.length_a   1.000
_cell.length_b   1.000
_cell.length_c   1.000
_cell.angle_alpha   90.00
_cell.angle_beta   90.00
_cell.angle_gamma   90.00
#
_symmetry.space_group_name_H-M   'P 1'
#
loop_
_entity.id
_entity.type
_entity.pdbx_description
1 polymer ?
#
loop_
_entity_poly.entity_id
_entity_poly.type
_entity_poly.pdbx_seq_one_letter_code
_entity_poly.pdbx_strand_id
1 'polypeptide(L)'
;MGEVDREMIIEEAQAINSFFRSESSKRPMGSYGYLYLLLLLVLGITIGVLVIVWLERKISAGIQRRIGPEYAGPLGILQALADGVKLLFKEDLLPSRGDIRLFSVGPSVAVVSILLSYSVIPFGHHLVLTDLSIGVSLWIAISSIAPIGLLMSGYGSNNKYSFQ
;
A
#
# COMPACT_ATOMS: atom_id res chain seq x y z
N MET A 1 -21.50 -43.07 32.18
CA MET A 1 -20.28 -42.29 31.88
C MET A 1 -20.10 -41.99 30.40
N GLY A 2 -20.57 -42.84 29.46
CA GLY A 2 -20.30 -42.64 28.02
C GLY A 2 -21.29 -41.77 27.24
N GLU A 3 -22.42 -41.36 27.82
CA GLU A 3 -23.46 -40.60 27.13
C GLU A 3 -23.23 -39.08 27.25
N VAL A 4 -22.74 -38.62 28.41
CA VAL A 4 -22.35 -37.23 28.66
C VAL A 4 -21.12 -36.82 27.85
N ASP A 5 -20.14 -37.71 27.68
CA ASP A 5 -18.98 -37.47 26.80
C ASP A 5 -19.38 -37.39 25.31
N ARG A 6 -20.43 -38.11 24.90
CA ARG A 6 -20.94 -38.07 23.52
C ARG A 6 -21.65 -36.76 23.22
N GLU A 7 -22.45 -36.26 24.16
CA GLU A 7 -23.11 -34.95 24.08
C GLU A 7 -22.08 -33.81 24.03
N MET A 8 -21.01 -33.89 24.85
CA MET A 8 -19.93 -32.90 24.86
C MET A 8 -19.18 -32.83 23.52
N ILE A 9 -18.87 -33.99 22.92
CA ILE A 9 -18.21 -34.06 21.61
C ILE A 9 -19.11 -33.50 20.49
N ILE A 10 -20.44 -33.67 20.60
CA ILE A 10 -21.39 -33.15 19.62
C ILE A 10 -21.50 -31.62 19.73
N GLU A 11 -21.51 -31.05 20.94
CA GLU A 11 -21.47 -29.60 21.13
C GLU A 11 -20.17 -28.98 20.61
N GLU A 12 -19.01 -29.58 20.90
CA GLU A 12 -17.74 -29.09 20.35
C GLU A 12 -17.70 -29.22 18.82
N ALA A 13 -18.20 -30.31 18.26
CA ALA A 13 -18.29 -30.48 16.80
C ALA A 13 -19.25 -29.45 16.17
N GLN A 14 -20.35 -29.09 16.84
CA GLN A 14 -21.26 -28.04 16.40
C GLN A 14 -20.67 -26.64 16.58
N ALA A 15 -19.90 -26.39 17.64
CA ALA A 15 -19.16 -25.15 17.84
C ALA A 15 -18.08 -24.97 16.77
N ILE A 16 -17.33 -26.03 16.45
CA ILE A 16 -16.34 -26.04 15.38
C ILE A 16 -17.00 -25.83 14.03
N ASN A 17 -18.15 -26.48 13.75
CA ASN A 17 -18.86 -26.34 12.47
C ASN A 17 -19.51 -24.95 12.32
N SER A 18 -20.06 -24.38 13.40
CA SER A 18 -20.60 -23.01 13.38
C SER A 18 -19.51 -21.95 13.25
N PHE A 19 -18.34 -22.17 13.87
CA PHE A 19 -17.14 -21.35 13.68
C PHE A 19 -16.62 -21.43 12.23
N PHE A 20 -16.49 -22.63 11.66
CA PHE A 20 -16.10 -22.83 10.27
C PHE A 20 -17.10 -22.24 9.28
N ARG A 21 -18.40 -22.28 9.60
CA ARG A 21 -19.46 -21.68 8.79
C ARG A 21 -19.47 -20.15 8.86
N SER A 22 -19.01 -19.56 9.96
CA SER A 22 -18.76 -18.12 10.08
C SER A 22 -17.58 -17.70 9.20
N GLU A 23 -16.49 -18.45 9.22
CA GLU A 23 -15.30 -18.24 8.37
C GLU A 23 -15.64 -18.41 6.87
N SER A 24 -16.51 -19.36 6.53
CA SER A 24 -16.99 -19.62 5.16
C SER A 24 -18.12 -18.67 4.72
N SER A 25 -18.79 -17.98 5.64
CA SER A 25 -19.77 -16.92 5.34
C SER A 25 -19.09 -15.56 5.13
N LYS A 26 -17.80 -15.55 4.73
CA LYS A 26 -17.23 -14.50 3.90
C LYS A 26 -18.02 -14.50 2.58
N ARG A 27 -19.18 -13.83 2.57
CA ARG A 27 -19.99 -13.66 1.37
C ARG A 27 -19.06 -13.22 0.24
N PRO A 28 -19.15 -13.78 -0.97
CA PRO A 28 -18.46 -13.19 -2.11
C PRO A 28 -18.97 -11.76 -2.19
N MET A 29 -18.13 -10.81 -1.79
CA MET A 29 -18.42 -9.40 -2.01
C MET A 29 -18.71 -9.33 -3.51
N GLY A 30 -19.85 -8.77 -3.93
CA GLY A 30 -20.15 -8.68 -5.36
C GLY A 30 -18.96 -8.01 -6.10
N SER A 31 -18.86 -8.15 -7.42
CA SER A 31 -17.81 -7.48 -8.20
C SER A 31 -17.63 -5.99 -7.81
N TYR A 32 -18.74 -5.30 -7.52
CA TYR A 32 -18.77 -3.93 -7.00
C TYR A 32 -18.12 -3.75 -5.61
N GLY A 33 -18.21 -4.74 -4.73
CA GLY A 33 -17.62 -4.69 -3.39
C GLY A 33 -16.10 -4.86 -3.39
N TYR A 34 -15.55 -5.68 -4.30
CA TYR A 34 -14.10 -5.73 -4.52
C TYR A 34 -13.56 -4.41 -5.07
N LEU A 35 -14.28 -3.80 -6.02
CA LEU A 35 -13.93 -2.47 -6.56
C LEU A 35 -13.98 -1.39 -5.47
N TYR A 36 -14.99 -1.41 -4.61
CA TYR A 36 -15.10 -0.50 -3.47
C TYR A 36 -13.93 -0.66 -2.50
N LEU A 37 -13.57 -1.91 -2.15
CA LEU A 37 -12.45 -2.21 -1.25
C LEU A 37 -11.11 -1.75 -1.85
N LEU A 38 -10.89 -2.00 -3.14
CA LEU A 38 -9.69 -1.55 -3.85
C LEU A 38 -9.60 -0.02 -3.88
N LEU A 39 -10.72 0.66 -4.15
CA LEU A 39 -10.77 2.12 -4.14
C LEU A 39 -10.48 2.69 -2.74
N LEU A 40 -11.04 2.09 -1.69
CA LEU A 40 -10.78 2.48 -0.30
C LEU A 40 -9.29 2.29 0.04
N LEU A 41 -8.70 1.16 -0.35
CA LEU A 41 -7.28 0.87 -0.11
C LEU A 41 -6.37 1.89 -0.80
N VAL A 42 -6.59 2.16 -2.09
CA VAL A 42 -5.80 3.14 -2.84
C VAL A 42 -5.94 4.53 -2.23
N LEU A 43 -7.17 4.97 -1.94
CA LEU A 43 -7.44 6.27 -1.32
C LEU A 43 -6.76 6.38 0.06
N GLY A 44 -6.86 5.33 0.88
CA GLY A 44 -6.26 5.27 2.21
C GLY A 44 -4.73 5.36 2.16
N ILE A 45 -4.09 4.65 1.23
CA ILE A 45 -2.64 4.73 1.01
C ILE A 45 -2.25 6.13 0.56
N THR A 46 -2.95 6.72 -0.42
CA THR A 46 -2.63 8.07 -0.91
C THR A 46 -2.75 9.12 0.19
N ILE A 47 -3.83 9.11 0.97
CA ILE A 47 -4.01 10.03 2.10
C ILE A 47 -2.94 9.81 3.16
N GLY A 48 -2.63 8.54 3.48
CA GLY A 48 -1.58 8.18 4.43
C GLY A 48 -0.22 8.74 4.02
N VAL A 49 0.17 8.59 2.76
CA VAL A 49 1.42 9.14 2.22
C VAL A 49 1.44 10.67 2.33
N LEU A 50 0.36 11.35 1.97
CA LEU A 50 0.28 12.83 2.09
C LEU A 50 0.45 13.30 3.53
N VAL A 51 -0.18 12.61 4.50
CA VAL A 51 -0.06 12.91 5.92
C VAL A 51 1.36 12.65 6.43
N ILE A 52 1.98 11.53 6.03
CA ILE A 52 3.35 11.19 6.43
C ILE A 52 4.34 12.24 5.91
N VAL A 53 4.23 12.68 4.66
CA VAL A 53 5.09 13.73 4.10
C VAL A 53 4.91 15.06 4.83
N TRP A 54 3.67 15.44 5.16
CA TRP A 54 3.41 16.64 5.96
C TRP A 54 3.99 16.54 7.38
N LEU A 55 3.79 15.39 8.05
CA LEU A 55 4.32 15.12 9.39
C LEU A 55 5.85 15.13 9.41
N GLU A 56 6.49 14.49 8.44
CA GLU A 56 7.95 14.43 8.31
C GLU A 56 8.54 15.84 8.27
N ARG A 57 7.99 16.73 7.43
CA ARG A 57 8.40 18.14 7.36
C ARG A 57 8.17 18.89 8.68
N LYS A 58 7.05 18.64 9.37
CA LYS A 58 6.70 19.32 10.62
C LYS A 58 7.59 18.88 11.79
N ILE A 59 7.85 17.57 11.91
CA ILE A 59 8.75 17.00 12.91
C ILE A 59 10.18 17.45 12.66
N SER A 60 10.65 17.39 11.41
CA SER A 60 12.00 17.83 11.03
C SER A 60 12.23 19.31 11.33
N ALA A 61 11.23 20.16 11.09
CA ALA A 61 11.28 21.57 11.45
C ALA A 61 11.36 21.77 12.99
N GLY A 62 10.56 21.00 13.74
CA GLY A 62 10.60 21.00 15.21
C GLY A 62 11.97 20.63 15.77
N ILE A 63 12.61 19.58 15.22
CA ILE A 63 13.98 19.17 15.60
C ILE A 63 14.99 20.29 15.30
N GLN A 64 14.85 20.93 14.14
CA GLN A 64 15.74 22.01 13.70
C GLN A 64 15.46 23.37 14.38
N ARG A 65 14.50 23.44 15.31
CA ARG A 65 14.02 24.71 15.93
C ARG A 65 13.62 25.77 14.91
N ARG A 66 13.03 25.34 13.78
CA ARG A 66 12.41 26.23 12.79
C ARG A 66 10.92 25.92 12.67
N ILE A 67 10.16 26.87 12.14
CA ILE A 67 8.73 26.68 11.91
C ILE A 67 8.53 25.81 10.67
N GLY A 68 7.69 24.79 10.78
CA GLY A 68 7.32 23.89 9.69
C GLY A 68 6.30 24.52 8.73
N PRO A 69 5.63 23.70 7.89
CA PRO A 69 4.57 24.19 7.02
C PRO A 69 3.40 24.76 7.85
N GLU A 70 3.11 26.06 7.70
CA GLU A 70 2.02 26.75 8.43
C GLU A 70 1.12 27.60 7.52
N TYR A 71 1.54 27.92 6.30
CA TYR A 71 0.85 28.89 5.43
C TYR A 71 -0.15 28.26 4.44
N ALA A 72 0.01 26.98 4.08
CA ALA A 72 -0.89 26.27 3.18
C ALA A 72 -2.10 25.67 3.94
N GLY A 73 -2.99 26.53 4.42
CA GLY A 73 -4.17 26.17 5.22
C GLY A 73 -3.89 26.03 6.72
N PRO A 74 -4.89 25.71 7.56
CA PRO A 74 -4.72 25.56 9.00
C PRO A 74 -3.63 24.50 9.29
N LEU A 75 -2.61 24.87 10.07
CA LEU A 75 -1.46 24.01 10.41
C LEU A 75 -0.64 23.49 9.21
N GLY A 76 -0.84 24.06 8.01
CA GLY A 76 -0.16 23.65 6.78
C GLY A 76 -0.63 22.33 6.17
N ILE A 77 -1.82 21.83 6.54
CA ILE A 77 -2.32 20.50 6.10
C ILE A 77 -2.44 20.40 4.57
N LEU A 78 -2.77 21.50 3.88
CA LEU A 78 -2.91 21.49 2.43
C LEU A 78 -1.56 21.51 1.70
N GLN A 79 -0.44 21.62 2.41
CA GLN A 79 0.89 21.69 1.81
C GLN A 79 1.20 20.45 0.96
N ALA A 80 0.94 19.24 1.48
CA ALA A 80 1.22 18.01 0.75
C ALA A 80 0.38 17.89 -0.53
N LEU A 81 -0.87 18.37 -0.49
CA LEU A 81 -1.74 18.42 -1.66
C LEU A 81 -1.25 19.47 -2.68
N ALA A 82 -0.84 20.64 -2.21
CA ALA A 82 -0.26 21.69 -3.08
C ALA A 82 1.03 21.22 -3.77
N ASP A 83 1.89 20.48 -3.06
CA ASP A 83 3.11 19.89 -3.62
C ASP A 83 2.78 18.87 -4.71
N GLY A 84 1.76 18.01 -4.49
CA GLY A 84 1.28 17.06 -5.50
C GLY A 84 0.73 17.76 -6.74
N VAL A 85 -0.15 18.75 -6.57
CA VAL A 85 -0.71 19.53 -7.69
C VAL A 85 0.40 20.23 -8.46
N LYS A 86 1.38 20.82 -7.78
CA LYS A 86 2.53 21.46 -8.40
C LYS A 86 3.33 20.50 -9.29
N LEU A 87 3.49 19.24 -8.87
CA LEU A 87 4.18 18.22 -9.67
C LEU A 87 3.39 17.82 -10.92
N LEU A 88 2.05 17.82 -10.88
CA LEU A 88 1.23 17.53 -12.06
C LEU A 88 1.31 18.60 -13.14
N PHE A 89 1.54 19.86 -12.75
CA PHE A 89 1.77 20.96 -13.68
C PHE A 89 3.24 21.13 -14.08
N LYS A 90 4.14 20.31 -13.51
CA LYS A 90 5.56 20.36 -13.84
C LYS A 90 5.78 19.74 -15.22
N GLU A 91 6.64 20.37 -16.02
CA GLU A 91 7.05 19.83 -17.31
C GLU A 91 7.79 18.49 -17.15
N ASP A 92 7.44 17.51 -17.97
CA ASP A 92 8.09 16.21 -18.00
C ASP A 92 9.47 16.30 -18.68
N LEU A 93 10.53 16.22 -17.88
CA LEU A 93 11.91 16.21 -18.36
C LEU A 93 12.35 14.77 -18.67
N LEU A 94 12.28 14.39 -19.94
CA LEU A 94 12.74 13.08 -20.41
C LEU A 94 14.23 13.11 -20.81
N PRO A 95 14.98 12.01 -20.58
CA PRO A 95 16.39 11.95 -20.92
C PRO A 95 16.60 11.97 -22.44
N SER A 96 17.34 12.95 -22.95
CA SER A 96 17.59 13.09 -24.41
C SER A 96 18.53 12.04 -24.99
N ARG A 97 19.36 11.40 -24.15
CA ARG A 97 20.36 10.38 -24.55
C ARG A 97 20.05 8.99 -23.98
N GLY A 98 18.96 8.85 -23.21
CA GLY A 98 18.60 7.63 -22.50
C GLY A 98 17.47 6.85 -23.17
N ASP A 99 17.18 5.65 -22.67
CA ASP A 99 16.00 4.90 -23.05
C ASP A 99 14.79 5.41 -22.28
N ILE A 100 13.93 6.16 -22.97
CA ILE A 100 12.73 6.79 -22.42
C ILE A 100 11.74 5.74 -21.88
N ARG A 101 11.62 4.58 -22.54
CA ARG A 101 10.69 3.53 -22.11
C ARG A 101 11.18 2.91 -20.81
N LEU A 102 12.47 2.61 -20.74
CA LEU A 102 13.05 2.01 -19.53
C LEU A 102 13.03 3.01 -18.35
N PHE A 103 13.33 4.28 -18.62
CA PHE A 103 13.29 5.36 -17.62
C PHE A 103 11.88 5.61 -17.08
N SER A 104 10.85 5.57 -17.94
CA SER A 104 9.46 5.82 -17.53
C SER A 104 8.83 4.61 -16.83
N VAL A 105 9.11 3.38 -17.29
CA VAL A 105 8.54 2.15 -16.71
C VAL A 105 9.15 1.81 -15.35
N GLY A 106 10.43 2.13 -15.13
CA GLY A 106 11.13 1.80 -13.88
C GLY A 106 10.39 2.28 -12.61
N PRO A 107 10.09 3.58 -12.48
CA PRO A 107 9.32 4.10 -11.35
C PRO A 107 7.93 3.48 -11.22
N SER A 108 7.25 3.21 -12.34
CA SER A 108 5.93 2.56 -12.34
C SER A 108 5.99 1.15 -11.75
N VAL A 109 7.01 0.35 -12.09
CA VAL A 109 7.21 -1.00 -11.53
C VAL A 109 7.39 -0.94 -10.01
N ALA A 110 8.17 0.03 -9.52
CA ALA A 110 8.38 0.20 -8.08
C ALA A 110 7.06 0.56 -7.37
N VAL A 111 6.28 1.50 -7.89
CA VAL A 111 4.97 1.88 -7.31
C VAL A 111 3.99 0.71 -7.32
N VAL A 112 3.90 -0.02 -8.44
CA VAL A 112 3.00 -1.18 -8.56
C VAL A 112 3.35 -2.26 -7.55
N SER A 113 4.64 -2.56 -7.36
CA SER A 113 5.08 -3.55 -6.36
C SER A 113 4.67 -3.15 -4.94
N ILE A 114 4.78 -1.86 -4.58
CA ILE A 114 4.37 -1.37 -3.26
C ILE A 114 2.85 -1.52 -3.10
N LEU A 115 2.06 -1.10 -4.09
CA LEU A 115 0.60 -1.22 -4.04
C LEU A 115 0.15 -2.69 -3.92
N LEU A 116 0.82 -3.61 -4.63
CA LEU A 116 0.56 -5.04 -4.52
C LEU A 116 0.88 -5.58 -3.12
N SER A 117 1.97 -5.12 -2.50
CA SER A 117 2.34 -5.50 -1.13
C SER A 117 1.27 -5.11 -0.11
N TYR A 118 0.60 -3.97 -0.28
CA TYR A 118 -0.49 -3.53 0.58
C TYR A 118 -1.76 -4.37 0.45
N SER A 119 -1.97 -5.05 -0.68
CA SER A 119 -3.12 -5.95 -0.90
C SER A 119 -3.08 -7.18 0.02
N VAL A 120 -1.89 -7.58 0.45
CA VAL A 120 -1.66 -8.78 1.28
C VAL A 120 -1.92 -8.51 2.76
N ILE A 121 -1.94 -7.24 3.19
CA ILE A 121 -2.07 -6.86 4.59
C ILE A 121 -3.55 -6.92 5.02
N PRO A 122 -3.91 -7.72 6.05
CA PRO A 122 -5.27 -7.74 6.54
C PRO A 122 -5.55 -6.51 7.43
N PHE A 123 -6.44 -5.62 7.00
CA PHE A 123 -6.83 -4.43 7.79
C PHE A 123 -8.01 -4.69 8.74
N GLY A 124 -8.69 -5.84 8.62
CA GLY A 124 -9.82 -6.22 9.47
C GLY A 124 -10.64 -7.37 8.86
N HIS A 125 -11.63 -7.87 9.59
CA HIS A 125 -12.41 -9.07 9.24
C HIS A 125 -13.14 -9.02 7.88
N HIS A 126 -13.40 -7.81 7.37
CA HIS A 126 -13.99 -7.55 6.05
C HIS A 126 -13.09 -6.74 5.10
N LEU A 127 -11.85 -6.44 5.52
CA LEU A 127 -10.87 -5.64 4.77
C LEU A 127 -9.65 -6.49 4.40
N VAL A 128 -9.89 -7.71 3.94
CA VAL A 128 -8.87 -8.61 3.40
C VAL A 128 -9.15 -8.79 1.91
N LEU A 129 -8.26 -8.28 1.05
CA LEU A 129 -8.44 -8.41 -0.41
C LEU A 129 -8.18 -9.85 -0.86
N THR A 130 -7.18 -10.52 -0.28
CA THR A 130 -6.88 -11.92 -0.55
C THR A 130 -6.41 -12.62 0.72
N ASP A 131 -7.20 -13.57 1.20
CA ASP A 131 -6.84 -14.44 2.33
C ASP A 131 -5.91 -15.55 1.83
N LEU A 132 -4.61 -15.26 1.80
CA LEU A 132 -3.57 -16.20 1.36
C LEU A 132 -2.88 -16.80 2.58
N SER A 133 -2.88 -18.13 2.70
CA SER A 133 -2.07 -18.85 3.69
C SER A 133 -0.56 -18.58 3.53
N ILE A 134 -0.14 -18.08 2.35
CA ILE A 134 1.25 -17.78 1.98
C ILE A 134 1.51 -16.25 1.97
N GLY A 135 0.66 -15.46 2.63
CA GLY A 135 0.71 -13.97 2.55
C GLY A 135 2.09 -13.38 2.87
N VAL A 136 2.75 -13.81 3.94
CA VAL A 136 4.07 -13.26 4.33
C VAL A 136 5.15 -13.54 3.27
N SER A 137 5.16 -14.74 2.69
CA SER A 137 6.12 -15.09 1.64
C SER A 137 5.87 -14.30 0.35
N LEU A 138 4.59 -14.10 -0.01
CA LEU A 138 4.20 -13.26 -1.14
C LEU A 138 4.62 -11.80 -0.94
N TRP A 139 4.42 -11.25 0.26
CA TRP A 139 4.81 -9.89 0.61
C TRP A 139 6.33 -9.67 0.46
N ILE A 140 7.14 -10.61 0.93
CA ILE A 140 8.60 -10.56 0.76
C ILE A 140 8.99 -10.66 -0.72
N ALA A 141 8.37 -11.57 -1.46
CA ALA A 141 8.64 -11.76 -2.89
C ALA A 141 8.33 -10.50 -3.71
N ILE A 142 7.19 -9.86 -3.45
CA ILE A 142 6.77 -8.62 -4.12
C ILE A 142 7.70 -7.46 -3.74
N SER A 143 8.10 -7.36 -2.47
CA SER A 143 9.02 -6.32 -1.99
C SER A 143 10.37 -6.37 -2.72
N SER A 144 10.86 -7.57 -3.07
CA SER A 144 12.10 -7.74 -3.84
C SER A 144 12.05 -7.19 -5.27
N ILE A 145 10.87 -6.88 -5.80
CA ILE A 145 10.71 -6.32 -7.16
C ILE A 145 10.94 -4.81 -7.17
N ALA A 146 10.64 -4.11 -6.06
CA ALA A 146 10.74 -2.65 -5.99
C ALA A 146 12.14 -2.11 -6.33
N PRO A 147 13.26 -2.69 -5.81
CA PRO A 147 14.61 -2.25 -6.17
C PRO A 147 14.93 -2.41 -7.66
N ILE A 148 14.36 -3.41 -8.33
CA ILE A 148 14.57 -3.65 -9.76
C ILE A 148 14.01 -2.48 -10.58
N GLY A 149 12.81 -1.98 -10.22
CA GLY A 149 12.22 -0.81 -10.86
C GLY A 149 13.08 0.46 -10.71
N LEU A 150 13.70 0.65 -9.54
CA LEU A 150 14.64 1.75 -9.30
C LEU A 150 15.89 1.64 -10.17
N LEU A 151 16.47 0.43 -10.27
CA LEU A 151 17.65 0.17 -11.12
C LEU A 151 17.35 0.39 -12.61
N MET A 152 16.16 0.00 -13.08
CA MET A 152 15.71 0.24 -14.46
C MET A 152 15.66 1.74 -14.77
N SER A 153 15.13 2.55 -13.84
CA SER A 153 15.09 4.01 -13.97
C SER A 153 16.51 4.61 -14.04
N GLY A 154 17.40 4.17 -13.15
CA GLY A 154 18.79 4.62 -13.10
C GLY A 154 19.57 4.29 -14.38
N TYR A 155 19.38 3.08 -14.92
CA TYR A 155 20.01 2.64 -16.17
C TYR A 155 19.44 3.38 -17.40
N GLY A 156 18.11 3.55 -17.45
CA GLY A 156 17.42 4.22 -18.56
C GLY A 156 17.82 5.70 -18.74
N SER A 157 18.32 6.36 -17.69
CA SER A 157 18.77 7.76 -17.76
C SER A 157 20.04 7.97 -18.59
N ASN A 158 20.86 6.92 -18.81
CA ASN A 158 22.15 6.98 -19.51
C ASN A 158 23.07 8.12 -19.00
N ASN A 159 23.18 8.24 -17.66
CA ASN A 159 24.03 9.22 -16.99
C ASN A 159 24.97 8.52 -15.99
N LYS A 160 26.22 8.97 -15.88
CA LYS A 160 27.21 8.40 -14.95
C LYS A 160 26.84 8.58 -13.48
N TYR A 161 26.03 9.59 -13.17
CA TYR A 161 25.60 9.91 -11.79
C TYR A 161 24.26 9.28 -11.39
N SER A 162 23.52 8.65 -12.31
CA SER A 162 22.18 8.09 -12.02
C SER A 162 22.21 6.67 -11.47
N PHE A 163 23.36 6.01 -11.52
CA PHE A 163 23.56 4.62 -11.07
C PHE A 163 24.37 4.53 -9.77
N GLN A 164 24.61 5.66 -9.10
CA GLN A 164 25.44 5.79 -7.90
C GLN A 164 24.58 5.93 -6.64
#